data_AF-A0A832YSD3-F1
#
_entry.id   AF-A0A832YSD3-F1
#
_cell.length_a   1.000
_cell.length_b   1.000
_cell.length_c   1.000
_cell.angle_alpha   90.00
_cell.angle_beta   90.00
_cell.angle_gamma   90.00
#
_symmetry.space_group_name_H-M   'P 1'
#
loop_
_entity.id
_entity.type
_entity.pdbx_description
1 polymer ?
#
loop_
_entity_poly.entity_id
_entity_poly.type
_entity_poly.pdbx_seq_one_letter_code
_entity_poly.pdbx_strand_id
1 'polypeptide(L)'
;MIELIYGFIFILIAIILSIKENLKLERELLVSAILAFIQLIFLGYVLIYVFEYGGMAFTYLIICIMILTATYIVNNKIKVIHKRKMFIYLFLTFLIITIITLSILVFSKIIPYEPKYVIPLMGMAIGNSMNTVHLALDKIIDHIKSNRDELWGYLSLGAGEFQALKPFMTIAIKSSIMPTINRAKSVGIIFIPGAMTGM
;
A
#
# COMPACT_ATOMS: atom_id res chain seq x y z
N MET A 1 25.84 11.55 -1.10
CA MET A 1 25.86 11.38 -2.59
C MET A 1 26.37 10.03 -3.04
N ILE A 2 27.47 9.50 -2.47
CA ILE A 2 28.03 8.18 -2.85
C ILE A 2 27.05 7.02 -2.62
N GLU A 3 26.26 7.04 -1.53
CA GLU A 3 25.23 6.02 -1.26
C GLU A 3 24.13 5.94 -2.32
N LEU A 4 23.80 7.08 -2.94
CA LEU A 4 22.84 7.15 -4.02
C LEU A 4 23.36 6.46 -5.29
N ILE A 5 24.65 6.58 -5.57
CA ILE A 5 25.31 5.91 -6.70
C ILE A 5 25.22 4.38 -6.54
N TYR A 6 25.45 3.86 -5.33
CA TYR A 6 25.29 2.43 -5.06
C TYR A 6 23.84 1.95 -5.21
N GLY A 7 22.85 2.74 -4.79
CA GLY A 7 21.44 2.44 -5.00
C GLY A 7 21.06 2.33 -6.48
N PHE A 8 21.60 3.22 -7.33
CA PHE A 8 21.36 3.20 -8.78
C PHE A 8 21.97 1.96 -9.47
N ILE A 9 23.07 1.40 -8.95
CA ILE A 9 23.66 0.17 -9.47
C ILE A 9 22.68 -1.02 -9.34
N PHE A 10 21.98 -1.15 -8.20
CA PHE A 10 20.98 -2.21 -8.04
C PHE A 10 19.80 -2.06 -8.99
N ILE A 11 19.37 -0.82 -9.26
CA ILE A 11 18.31 -0.54 -10.24
C ILE A 11 18.78 -0.92 -11.65
N LEU A 12 20.03 -0.60 -12.02
CA LEU A 12 20.63 -1.01 -13.29
C LEU A 12 20.66 -2.54 -13.45
N ILE A 13 21.05 -3.27 -12.39
CA ILE A 13 21.04 -4.74 -12.40
C ILE A 13 19.61 -5.27 -12.62
N ALA A 14 18.61 -4.70 -11.93
CA ALA A 14 17.21 -5.09 -12.11
C ALA A 14 16.70 -4.84 -13.54
N ILE A 15 17.11 -3.73 -14.16
CA ILE A 15 16.78 -3.41 -15.56
C ILE A 15 17.42 -4.41 -16.51
N ILE A 16 18.71 -4.74 -16.32
CA ILE A 16 19.41 -5.73 -17.14
C ILE A 16 18.72 -7.09 -17.06
N LEU A 17 18.32 -7.52 -15.86
CA LEU A 17 17.57 -8.75 -15.66
C LEU A 17 16.17 -8.69 -16.32
N SER A 18 15.46 -7.56 -16.23
CA SER A 18 14.17 -7.36 -16.91
C SER A 18 14.27 -7.53 -18.42
N ILE A 19 15.32 -6.96 -19.03
CA ILE A 19 15.58 -7.08 -20.47
C ILE A 19 15.87 -8.54 -20.83
N LYS A 20 16.73 -9.20 -20.04
CA LYS A 20 17.11 -10.59 -20.28
C LYS A 20 15.91 -11.54 -20.21
N GLU A 21 15.04 -11.35 -19.22
CA GLU A 21 13.84 -12.16 -18.99
C GLU A 21 12.60 -11.65 -19.76
N ASN A 22 12.75 -10.62 -20.61
CA ASN A 22 11.67 -10.00 -21.39
C ASN A 22 10.44 -9.57 -20.56
N LEU A 23 10.66 -9.10 -19.33
CA LEU A 23 9.58 -8.71 -18.41
C LEU A 23 8.90 -7.39 -18.79
N LYS A 24 9.54 -6.59 -19.67
CA LYS A 24 9.06 -5.28 -20.14
C LYS A 24 8.81 -4.27 -19.01
N LEU A 25 9.57 -4.39 -17.91
CA LEU A 25 9.45 -3.53 -16.72
C LEU A 25 10.46 -2.38 -16.72
N GLU A 26 11.35 -2.28 -17.70
CA GLU A 26 12.52 -1.38 -17.65
C GLU A 26 12.10 0.08 -17.49
N ARG A 27 11.14 0.51 -18.32
CA ARG A 27 10.63 1.89 -18.30
C ARG A 27 9.84 2.16 -17.02
N GLU A 28 9.06 1.20 -16.54
CA GLU A 28 8.26 1.36 -15.33
C GLU A 28 9.17 1.46 -14.10
N LEU A 29 10.23 0.65 -14.01
CA LEU A 29 11.22 0.70 -12.95
C LEU A 29 11.97 2.03 -12.93
N LEU A 30 12.48 2.49 -14.09
CA LEU A 30 13.20 3.77 -14.18
C LEU A 30 12.33 4.96 -13.82
N VAL A 31 11.12 5.05 -14.40
CA VAL A 31 10.21 6.16 -14.14
C VAL A 31 9.79 6.16 -12.67
N SER A 32 9.49 5.00 -12.10
CA SER A 32 9.11 4.88 -10.69
C SER A 32 10.27 5.26 -9.76
N ALA A 33 11.50 4.88 -10.08
CA ALA A 33 12.68 5.23 -9.29
C ALA A 33 12.94 6.75 -9.27
N ILE A 34 12.88 7.39 -10.44
CA ILE A 34 13.07 8.84 -10.55
C ILE A 34 11.95 9.58 -9.82
N LEU A 35 10.69 9.17 -9.99
CA LEU A 35 9.56 9.75 -9.28
C LEU A 35 9.69 9.59 -7.77
N ALA A 36 10.08 8.40 -7.30
CA ALA A 36 10.29 8.15 -5.88
C ALA A 36 11.40 9.04 -5.31
N PHE A 37 12.49 9.24 -6.05
CA PHE A 37 13.57 10.13 -5.64
C PHE A 37 13.08 11.58 -5.49
N ILE A 38 12.34 12.10 -6.47
CA ILE A 38 11.76 13.44 -6.43
C ILE A 38 10.77 13.57 -5.26
N GLN A 39 9.91 12.57 -5.07
CA GLN A 39 8.94 12.53 -3.98
C GLN A 39 9.62 12.52 -2.61
N LEU A 40 10.72 11.79 -2.44
CA LEU A 40 11.46 11.75 -1.17
C LEU A 40 12.13 13.09 -0.86
N ILE A 41 12.72 13.77 -1.84
CA ILE A 41 13.27 15.12 -1.66
C ILE A 41 12.16 16.08 -1.24
N PHE A 42 11.06 16.09 -1.98
CA PHE A 42 9.92 16.96 -1.69
C PHE A 42 9.34 16.69 -0.30
N LEU A 43 9.15 15.41 0.04
CA LEU A 43 8.66 14.99 1.35
C LEU A 43 9.60 15.44 2.47
N GLY A 44 10.92 15.34 2.28
CA GLY A 44 11.91 15.81 3.25
C GLY A 44 11.72 17.29 3.58
N TYR A 45 11.57 18.15 2.57
CA TYR A 45 11.30 19.57 2.76
C TYR A 45 9.96 19.83 3.47
N VAL A 46 8.90 19.12 3.06
CA VAL A 46 7.58 19.22 3.69
C VAL A 46 7.65 18.83 5.17
N LEU A 47 8.34 17.75 5.50
CA LEU A 47 8.44 17.27 6.88
C LEU A 47 9.24 18.21 7.79
N ILE A 48 10.35 18.78 7.32
CA ILE A 48 11.10 19.79 8.09
C ILE A 48 10.18 20.96 8.45
N TYR A 49 9.47 21.50 7.45
CA TYR A 49 8.53 22.60 7.66
C TYR A 49 7.41 22.23 8.65
N VAL A 50 6.84 21.03 8.52
CA VAL A 50 5.76 20.55 9.39
C VAL A 50 6.25 20.28 10.81
N PHE A 51 7.50 19.85 11.00
CA PHE A 51 8.02 19.57 12.34
C PHE A 51 8.46 20.85 13.07
N GLU A 52 8.96 21.86 12.35
CA GLU A 52 9.38 23.13 12.94
C GLU A 52 8.21 24.10 13.16
N TYR A 53 7.27 24.16 12.22
CA TYR A 53 6.18 25.16 12.21
C TYR A 53 4.77 24.57 12.22
N GLY A 54 4.64 23.25 12.02
CA GLY A 54 3.35 22.58 11.88
C GLY A 54 2.78 22.08 13.21
N GLY A 55 1.59 22.57 13.56
CA GLY A 55 0.74 21.95 14.59
C GLY A 55 0.02 20.70 14.07
N MET A 56 -0.75 20.03 14.94
CA MET A 56 -1.48 18.81 14.56
C MET A 56 -2.50 18.98 13.44
N ALA A 57 -2.98 20.20 13.19
CA ALA A 57 -3.82 20.50 12.04
C ALA A 57 -3.13 20.15 10.71
N PHE A 58 -1.84 20.47 10.56
CA PHE A 58 -1.06 20.13 9.36
C PHE A 58 -0.82 18.62 9.25
N THR A 59 -0.61 17.93 10.38
CA THR A 59 -0.51 16.46 10.42
C THR A 59 -1.76 15.79 9.83
N TYR A 60 -2.96 16.22 10.25
CA TYR A 60 -4.20 15.67 9.71
C TYR A 60 -4.39 15.98 8.23
N LEU A 61 -3.99 17.17 7.77
CA LEU A 61 -4.03 17.52 6.35
C LEU A 61 -3.15 16.59 5.52
N ILE A 62 -1.92 16.31 5.98
CA ILE A 62 -1.01 15.38 5.32
C ILE A 62 -1.59 13.97 5.28
N ILE A 63 -2.15 13.49 6.40
CA ILE A 63 -2.81 12.18 6.46
C ILE A 63 -3.97 12.11 5.45
N CYS A 64 -4.78 13.16 5.33
CA CYS A 64 -5.84 13.23 4.32
C CYS A 64 -5.29 13.13 2.89
N ILE A 65 -4.20 13.84 2.58
CA ILE A 65 -3.52 13.75 1.27
C ILE A 65 -3.02 12.32 1.02
N MET A 66 -2.47 11.66 2.05
CA MET A 66 -1.99 10.28 1.94
C MET A 66 -3.12 9.30 1.65
N ILE A 67 -4.27 9.43 2.32
CA ILE A 67 -5.47 8.62 2.06
C ILE A 67 -5.96 8.82 0.62
N LEU A 68 -6.05 10.07 0.15
CA LEU A 68 -6.47 10.39 -1.22
C LEU A 68 -5.50 9.80 -2.25
N THR A 69 -4.21 9.93 -2.00
CA THR A 69 -3.15 9.41 -2.88
C THR A 69 -3.18 7.89 -2.93
N ALA A 70 -3.30 7.20 -1.79
CA ALA A 70 -3.41 5.75 -1.73
C ALA A 70 -4.67 5.24 -2.47
N THR A 71 -5.81 5.90 -2.25
CA THR A 71 -7.06 5.61 -2.96
C THR A 71 -6.90 5.76 -4.46
N TYR A 72 -6.29 6.86 -4.91
CA TYR A 72 -6.05 7.13 -6.33
C TYR A 72 -5.14 6.08 -6.97
N ILE A 73 -4.02 5.73 -6.32
CA ILE A 73 -3.07 4.74 -6.82
C ILE A 73 -3.76 3.38 -7.03
N VAL A 74 -4.48 2.89 -6.02
CA VAL A 74 -5.16 1.58 -6.09
C VAL A 74 -6.28 1.61 -7.13
N ASN A 75 -7.11 2.65 -7.15
CA ASN A 75 -8.21 2.77 -8.10
C ASN A 75 -7.73 2.90 -9.55
N ASN A 76 -6.57 3.55 -9.78
CA ASN A 76 -6.05 3.73 -11.13
C ASN A 76 -5.46 2.44 -11.69
N LYS A 77 -4.76 1.66 -10.85
CA LYS A 77 -4.16 0.37 -11.27
C LYS A 77 -5.21 -0.70 -11.56
N ILE A 78 -6.34 -0.69 -10.86
CA ILE A 78 -7.35 -1.74 -10.98
C ILE A 78 -8.27 -1.49 -12.18
N LYS A 79 -8.45 -2.53 -13.02
CA LYS A 79 -9.33 -2.51 -14.19
C LYS A 79 -10.76 -2.91 -13.83
N VAL A 80 -11.54 -1.95 -13.32
CA VAL A 80 -12.97 -2.12 -13.00
C VAL A 80 -13.86 -1.14 -13.79
N ILE A 81 -15.10 -1.55 -14.06
CA ILE A 81 -16.08 -0.78 -14.84
C ILE A 81 -16.49 0.51 -14.10
N HIS A 82 -16.79 0.40 -12.80
CA HIS A 82 -17.32 1.51 -11.99
C HIS A 82 -16.25 2.19 -11.13
N LYS A 83 -15.24 2.82 -11.76
CA LYS A 83 -14.12 3.47 -11.05
C LYS A 83 -14.54 4.50 -9.99
N ARG A 84 -15.65 5.23 -10.18
CA ARG A 84 -16.11 6.24 -9.20
C ARG A 84 -16.63 5.60 -7.91
N LYS A 85 -17.43 4.53 -8.03
CA LYS A 85 -17.94 3.78 -6.86
C LYS A 85 -16.77 3.13 -6.12
N MET A 86 -15.84 2.54 -6.88
CA MET A 86 -14.65 1.91 -6.30
C MET A 86 -13.78 2.90 -5.52
N PHE A 87 -13.59 4.11 -6.05
CA PHE A 87 -12.87 5.18 -5.35
C PHE A 87 -13.49 5.48 -3.97
N ILE A 88 -14.82 5.59 -3.88
CA ILE A 88 -15.52 5.87 -2.61
C ILE A 88 -15.31 4.73 -1.60
N TYR A 89 -15.45 3.46 -2.03
CA TYR A 89 -15.23 2.32 -1.14
C TYR A 89 -13.79 2.20 -0.67
N LEU A 90 -12.81 2.45 -1.56
CA LEU A 90 -11.40 2.50 -1.21
C LEU A 90 -11.09 3.63 -0.24
N PHE A 91 -11.63 4.82 -0.47
CA PHE A 91 -11.46 5.97 0.42
C PHE A 91 -12.01 5.67 1.81
N LEU A 92 -13.23 5.14 1.91
CA LEU A 92 -13.83 4.72 3.18
C LEU A 92 -13.00 3.64 3.87
N THR A 93 -12.46 2.68 3.12
CA THR A 93 -11.60 1.62 3.66
C THR A 93 -10.34 2.21 4.31
N PHE A 94 -9.62 3.08 3.60
CA PHE A 94 -8.41 3.71 4.14
C PHE A 94 -8.71 4.70 5.28
N LEU A 95 -9.86 5.38 5.23
CA LEU A 95 -10.31 6.25 6.32
C LEU A 95 -10.56 5.44 7.59
N ILE A 96 -11.28 4.33 7.52
CA ILE A 96 -11.55 3.44 8.66
C ILE A 96 -10.24 2.89 9.24
N ILE A 97 -9.32 2.42 8.38
CA ILE A 97 -8.01 1.93 8.80
C ILE A 97 -7.23 3.01 9.54
N THR A 98 -7.20 4.23 9.00
CA THR A 98 -6.49 5.36 9.61
C THR A 98 -7.10 5.73 10.96
N ILE A 99 -8.43 5.78 11.08
CA ILE A 99 -9.11 6.09 12.35
C ILE A 99 -8.81 5.03 13.40
N ILE A 100 -8.88 3.74 13.04
CA ILE A 100 -8.59 2.63 13.95
C ILE A 100 -7.13 2.69 14.42
N THR A 101 -6.19 2.83 13.48
CA THR A 101 -4.75 2.86 13.80
C THR A 101 -4.37 4.08 14.62
N LEU A 102 -4.91 5.25 14.30
CA LEU A 102 -4.70 6.48 15.08
C LEU A 102 -5.30 6.36 16.48
N SER A 103 -6.49 5.77 16.61
CA SER A 103 -7.13 5.54 17.90
C SER A 103 -6.28 4.62 18.77
N ILE A 104 -5.79 3.50 18.23
CA ILE A 104 -4.87 2.59 18.94
C ILE A 104 -3.62 3.34 19.40
N LEU A 105 -3.02 4.16 18.53
CA LEU A 105 -1.83 4.95 18.86
C LEU A 105 -2.09 5.89 20.06
N VAL A 106 -3.19 6.65 20.02
CA VAL A 106 -3.55 7.63 21.05
C VAL A 106 -3.90 6.95 22.37
N PHE A 107 -4.70 5.87 22.34
CA PHE A 107 -5.10 5.15 23.55
C PHE A 107 -3.96 4.37 24.18
N SER A 108 -3.03 3.87 23.37
CA SER A 108 -1.92 3.07 23.87
C SER A 108 -0.92 3.89 24.69
N LYS A 109 -0.81 5.21 24.47
CA LYS A 109 0.14 6.13 25.13
C LYS A 109 1.62 5.70 25.10
N ILE A 110 1.97 4.71 24.28
CA ILE A 110 3.35 4.22 24.13
C ILE A 110 4.21 5.26 23.40
N ILE A 111 3.63 5.98 22.44
CA ILE A 111 4.33 6.90 21.55
C ILE A 111 3.77 8.30 21.76
N PRO A 112 4.61 9.34 21.89
CA PRO A 112 4.14 10.72 22.00
C PRO A 112 3.26 11.11 20.82
N TYR A 113 2.15 11.78 21.10
CA TYR A 113 1.26 12.30 20.08
C TYR A 113 1.87 13.57 19.47
N GLU A 114 2.86 13.39 18.60
CA GLU A 114 3.58 14.47 17.92
C GLU A 114 3.68 14.19 16.40
N PRO A 115 3.72 15.22 15.54
CA PRO A 115 3.77 15.06 14.09
C PRO A 115 4.88 14.11 13.61
N LYS A 116 6.05 14.17 14.25
CA LYS A 116 7.23 13.36 13.92
C LYS A 116 7.04 11.86 14.07
N TYR A 117 6.10 11.43 14.92
CA TYR A 117 5.75 10.02 15.09
C TYR A 117 4.49 9.63 14.33
N VAL A 118 3.46 10.49 14.38
CA VAL A 118 2.16 10.20 13.78
C VAL A 118 2.27 10.07 12.25
N ILE A 119 2.99 10.98 11.58
CA ILE A 119 3.07 10.98 10.11
C ILE A 119 3.74 9.70 9.59
N PRO A 120 4.93 9.28 10.06
CA PRO A 120 5.53 8.02 9.61
C PRO A 120 4.70 6.79 9.92
N LEU A 121 4.08 6.71 11.12
CA LEU A 121 3.27 5.55 11.51
C LEU A 121 2.01 5.43 10.65
N MET A 122 1.32 6.54 10.39
CA MET A 122 0.18 6.57 9.48
C MET A 122 0.60 6.26 8.04
N GLY A 123 1.78 6.72 7.61
CA GLY A 123 2.34 6.37 6.30
C GLY A 123 2.61 4.89 6.14
N MET A 124 3.17 4.24 7.16
CA MET A 124 3.35 2.80 7.16
C MET A 124 2.02 2.06 7.18
N ALA A 125 1.05 2.49 7.99
CA ALA A 125 -0.28 1.87 8.06
C ALA A 125 -0.99 1.95 6.70
N ILE A 126 -1.15 3.16 6.16
CA ILE A 126 -1.81 3.40 4.87
C ILE A 126 -1.08 2.68 3.74
N GLY A 127 0.26 2.75 3.70
CA GLY A 127 1.06 2.13 2.65
C GLY A 127 1.00 0.59 2.65
N ASN A 128 1.09 -0.04 3.82
CA ASN A 128 0.96 -1.51 3.92
C ASN A 128 -0.46 -1.97 3.57
N SER A 129 -1.48 -1.23 4.02
CA SER A 129 -2.87 -1.49 3.65
C SER A 129 -3.10 -1.31 2.15
N MET A 130 -2.54 -0.26 1.54
CA MET A 130 -2.63 0.01 0.11
C MET A 130 -2.12 -1.17 -0.71
N ASN A 131 -0.94 -1.69 -0.38
CA ASN A 131 -0.37 -2.85 -1.06
C ASN A 131 -1.24 -4.11 -0.87
N THR A 132 -1.71 -4.37 0.36
CA THR A 132 -2.55 -5.53 0.66
C THR A 132 -3.88 -5.49 -0.10
N VAL A 133 -4.54 -4.33 -0.12
CA VAL A 133 -5.80 -4.11 -0.84
C VAL A 133 -5.60 -4.23 -2.34
N HIS A 134 -4.52 -3.65 -2.89
CA HIS A 134 -4.19 -3.78 -4.30
C HIS A 134 -4.00 -5.25 -4.72
N LEU A 135 -3.16 -5.99 -3.99
CA LEU A 135 -2.92 -7.42 -4.21
C LEU A 135 -4.20 -8.26 -4.09
N ALA A 136 -5.05 -7.96 -3.11
CA ALA A 136 -6.31 -8.67 -2.94
C ALA A 136 -7.23 -8.46 -4.15
N LEU A 137 -7.43 -7.22 -4.56
CA LEU A 137 -8.35 -6.88 -5.65
C LEU A 137 -7.85 -7.40 -7.00
N ASP A 138 -6.55 -7.27 -7.27
CA ASP A 138 -5.92 -7.79 -8.48
C ASP A 138 -6.13 -9.31 -8.58
N LYS A 139 -5.84 -10.05 -7.49
CA LYS A 139 -6.07 -11.50 -7.42
C LYS A 139 -7.54 -11.88 -7.54
N ILE A 140 -8.47 -11.16 -6.90
CA ILE A 140 -9.90 -11.43 -7.03
C ILE A 140 -10.32 -11.33 -8.51
N ILE A 141 -9.93 -10.23 -9.16
CA ILE A 141 -10.31 -9.96 -10.55
C ILE A 141 -9.72 -11.01 -11.49
N ASP A 142 -8.45 -11.36 -11.31
CA ASP A 142 -7.78 -12.33 -12.16
C ASP A 142 -8.30 -13.75 -11.93
N HIS A 143 -8.62 -14.12 -10.69
CA HIS A 143 -9.21 -15.42 -10.36
C HIS A 143 -10.63 -15.55 -10.94
N ILE A 144 -11.44 -14.48 -10.88
CA ILE A 144 -12.77 -14.45 -11.50
C ILE A 144 -12.66 -14.55 -13.02
N LYS A 145 -11.72 -13.83 -13.64
CA LYS A 145 -11.52 -13.89 -15.10
C LYS A 145 -11.08 -15.28 -15.56
N SER A 146 -10.26 -15.95 -14.77
CA SER A 146 -9.72 -17.27 -15.12
C SER A 146 -10.74 -18.40 -14.89
N ASN A 147 -11.62 -18.28 -13.90
CA ASN A 147 -12.62 -19.29 -13.55
C ASN A 147 -14.05 -18.76 -13.71
N ARG A 148 -14.35 -18.12 -14.84
CA ARG A 148 -15.69 -17.56 -15.10
C ARG A 148 -16.77 -18.62 -15.08
N ASP A 149 -16.48 -19.81 -15.61
CA ASP A 149 -17.45 -20.89 -15.71
C ASP A 149 -17.88 -21.40 -14.33
N GLU A 150 -16.95 -21.41 -13.36
CA GLU A 150 -17.25 -21.74 -11.96
C GLU A 150 -18.18 -20.70 -11.33
N LEU A 151 -17.92 -19.40 -11.56
CA LEU A 151 -18.79 -18.33 -11.09
C LEU A 151 -20.21 -18.45 -11.67
N TRP A 152 -20.32 -18.71 -12.98
CA TRP A 152 -21.61 -18.93 -13.63
C TRP A 152 -22.30 -20.19 -13.09
N GLY A 153 -21.57 -21.26 -12.82
CA GLY A 153 -22.08 -22.48 -12.20
C GLY A 153 -22.75 -22.20 -10.85
N TYR A 154 -22.10 -21.44 -9.97
CA TYR A 154 -22.70 -21.03 -8.70
C TYR A 154 -24.00 -20.24 -8.89
N LEU A 155 -24.00 -19.26 -9.81
CA LEU A 155 -25.19 -18.43 -10.08
C LEU A 155 -26.34 -19.26 -10.69
N SER A 156 -26.03 -20.20 -11.59
CA SER A 156 -27.01 -21.11 -12.22
C SER A 156 -27.65 -22.07 -11.20
N LEU A 157 -26.94 -22.43 -10.13
CA LEU A 157 -27.47 -23.21 -9.01
C LEU A 157 -28.29 -22.35 -8.02
N GLY A 158 -28.50 -21.06 -8.31
CA GLY A 158 -29.27 -20.15 -7.48
C GLY A 158 -28.49 -19.53 -6.31
N ALA A 159 -27.15 -19.62 -6.29
CA ALA A 159 -26.36 -18.92 -5.29
C ALA A 159 -26.45 -17.40 -5.48
N GLY A 160 -26.57 -16.65 -4.38
CA GLY A 160 -26.54 -15.19 -4.42
C GLY A 160 -25.15 -14.65 -4.82
N GLU A 161 -25.07 -13.40 -5.26
CA GLU A 161 -23.82 -12.75 -5.74
C GLU A 161 -22.66 -12.90 -4.74
N PHE A 162 -22.93 -12.63 -3.46
CA PHE A 162 -21.92 -12.75 -2.41
C PHE A 162 -21.47 -14.20 -2.19
N GLN A 163 -22.39 -15.16 -2.27
CA GLN A 163 -22.09 -16.57 -2.10
C GLN A 163 -21.23 -17.10 -3.25
N ALA A 164 -21.55 -16.69 -4.49
CA ALA A 164 -20.79 -17.05 -5.68
C ALA A 164 -19.37 -16.46 -5.68
N LEU A 165 -19.19 -15.24 -5.14
CA LEU A 165 -17.88 -14.58 -5.04
C LEU A 165 -17.02 -15.02 -3.85
N LYS A 166 -17.63 -15.59 -2.80
CA LYS A 166 -16.94 -15.95 -1.55
C LYS A 166 -15.70 -16.83 -1.73
N PRO A 167 -15.69 -17.88 -2.58
CA PRO A 167 -14.50 -18.71 -2.80
C PRO A 167 -13.33 -17.89 -3.36
N PHE A 168 -13.61 -17.08 -4.38
CA PHE A 168 -12.65 -16.18 -5.05
C PHE A 168 -12.05 -15.17 -4.07
N MET A 169 -12.91 -14.51 -3.28
CA MET A 169 -12.49 -13.56 -2.25
C MET A 169 -11.60 -14.23 -1.19
N THR A 170 -11.97 -15.43 -0.74
CA THR A 170 -11.24 -16.14 0.31
C THR A 170 -9.81 -16.46 -0.11
N ILE A 171 -9.63 -16.97 -1.34
CA ILE A 171 -8.31 -17.30 -1.89
C ILE A 171 -7.45 -16.03 -2.00
N ALA A 172 -8.02 -14.97 -2.58
CA ALA A 172 -7.29 -13.73 -2.81
C ALA A 172 -6.89 -13.03 -1.50
N ILE A 173 -7.80 -12.96 -0.51
CA ILE A 173 -7.53 -12.37 0.81
C ILE A 173 -6.46 -13.15 1.57
N LYS A 174 -6.55 -14.50 1.59
CA LYS A 174 -5.51 -15.32 2.22
C LYS A 174 -4.15 -15.07 1.59
N SER A 175 -4.11 -14.96 0.26
CA SER A 175 -2.87 -14.76 -0.48
C SER A 175 -2.31 -13.34 -0.31
N SER A 176 -3.15 -12.30 -0.18
CA SER A 176 -2.70 -10.93 0.01
C SER A 176 -2.21 -10.64 1.43
N ILE A 177 -2.73 -11.35 2.44
CA ILE A 177 -2.32 -11.21 3.85
C ILE A 177 -1.05 -12.02 4.18
N MET A 178 -0.71 -13.03 3.37
CA MET A 178 0.47 -13.89 3.59
C MET A 178 1.79 -13.12 3.85
N PRO A 179 2.12 -12.05 3.09
CA PRO A 179 3.33 -11.27 3.36
C PRO A 179 3.32 -10.63 4.75
N THR A 180 2.17 -10.15 5.21
CA THR A 180 2.00 -9.56 6.54
C THR A 180 2.20 -10.61 7.65
N ILE A 181 1.65 -11.82 7.47
CA ILE A 181 1.87 -12.94 8.40
C ILE A 181 3.36 -13.33 8.44
N ASN A 182 4.00 -13.43 7.28
CA ASN A 182 5.42 -13.80 7.20
C ASN A 182 6.33 -12.76 7.86
N ARG A 183 6.03 -11.46 7.66
CA ARG A 183 6.70 -10.38 8.40
C ARG A 183 6.48 -10.54 9.89
N ALA A 184 5.24 -10.68 10.36
CA ALA A 184 4.92 -10.83 11.78
C ALA A 184 5.67 -12.00 12.45
N LYS A 185 5.80 -13.15 11.76
CA LYS A 185 6.55 -14.31 12.25
C LYS A 185 8.06 -14.09 12.41
N SER A 186 8.60 -13.07 11.75
CA SER A 186 10.05 -12.82 11.68
C SER A 186 10.45 -11.43 12.18
N VAL A 187 9.50 -10.67 12.75
CA VAL A 187 9.79 -9.41 13.46
C VAL A 187 10.72 -9.72 14.64
N GLY A 188 11.80 -8.95 14.74
CA GLY A 188 12.79 -9.07 15.81
C GLY A 188 13.89 -10.11 15.56
N ILE A 189 13.77 -10.95 14.54
CA ILE A 189 14.84 -11.90 14.14
C ILE A 189 15.40 -11.51 12.77
N ILE A 190 14.54 -11.32 11.77
CA ILE A 190 14.92 -10.99 10.39
C ILE A 190 14.51 -9.57 10.05
N PHE A 191 13.28 -9.17 10.43
CA PHE A 191 12.79 -7.81 10.24
C PHE A 191 12.93 -7.02 11.54
N ILE A 192 13.91 -6.12 11.58
CA ILE A 192 14.02 -5.11 12.64
C ILE A 192 13.27 -3.87 12.14
N PRO A 193 12.22 -3.40 12.84
CA PRO A 193 11.52 -2.17 12.47
C PRO A 193 12.49 -0.99 12.43
N GLY A 194 12.50 -0.22 11.33
CA GLY A 194 13.52 0.82 11.09
C GLY A 194 13.59 1.94 12.13
N ALA A 195 12.56 2.12 12.97
CA ALA A 195 12.62 3.05 14.11
C ALA A 195 13.51 2.53 15.26
N MET A 196 13.82 1.23 15.30
CA MET A 196 14.64 0.59 16.35
C MET A 196 16.13 0.50 15.98
N THR A 197 16.50 0.83 14.74
CA THR A 197 17.92 0.79 14.30
C THR A 197 18.64 2.13 14.45
N GLY A 198 18.02 3.11 15.10
CA GLY A 198 18.63 4.42 15.34
C GLY A 198 18.85 5.21 14.05
N MET A 199 17.79 5.87 13.57
CA MET A 199 18.00 7.18 12.93
C MET A 199 18.27 8.22 14.02
#